data_AF-A0A6A4HD41-F1
#
_entry.id   AF-A0A6A4HD41-F1
#
_cell.length_a   1.000
_cell.length_b   1.000
_cell.length_c   1.000
_cell.angle_alpha   90.00
_cell.angle_beta   90.00
_cell.angle_gamma   90.00
#
_symmetry.space_group_name_H-M   'P 1'
#
loop_
_entity.id
_entity.type
_entity.pdbx_description
1 polymer ?
#
loop_
_entity_poly.entity_id
_entity_poly.type
_entity_poly.pdbx_seq_one_letter_code
_entity_poly.pdbx_strand_id
1 'polypeptide(L)'
;MRAYHVYQNPAMLDVATQAWDYGRALTISDVNVATGSIPSKSFNFTKTCSGSTLVGGTFWQTKVNDATIYGISTAVFFTLSAYLYQATSNNTYLDAAQDSGAFLIDIMHITGVNNGIAAMSVNDSASCDDVFGAGASQIAHAGFSFMEGLALLPSDTSFGQQNLSVETLRSNLVNITLTTNFFVNAANGTINTEGGLLDQTSLVQGLGSLYHTISGPANLITYH
;
A
#
# COMPACT_ATOMS: atom_id res chain seq x y z
N MET A 1 4.00 -15.23 -3.43
CA MET A 1 3.73 -14.80 -4.83
C MET A 1 4.97 -14.61 -5.70
N ARG A 2 6.01 -13.86 -5.30
CA ARG A 2 7.25 -13.75 -6.11
C ARG A 2 7.83 -15.10 -6.54
N ALA A 3 7.89 -16.09 -5.62
CA ALA A 3 8.32 -17.45 -5.95
C ALA A 3 7.38 -18.17 -6.93
N TYR A 4 6.06 -17.96 -6.84
CA TYR A 4 5.11 -18.47 -7.85
C TYR A 4 5.34 -17.82 -9.21
N HIS A 5 5.56 -16.51 -9.25
CA HIS A 5 5.81 -15.78 -10.49
C HIS A 5 7.05 -16.32 -11.23
N VAL A 6 8.12 -16.64 -10.51
CA VAL A 6 9.37 -17.18 -11.09
C VAL A 6 9.30 -18.68 -11.38
N TYR A 7 8.80 -19.49 -10.45
CA TYR A 7 8.90 -20.95 -10.52
C TYR A 7 7.59 -21.65 -10.93
N GLN A 8 6.49 -20.92 -11.03
CA GLN A 8 5.15 -21.42 -11.36
C GLN A 8 4.73 -22.61 -10.46
N ASN A 9 5.19 -22.62 -9.21
CA ASN A 9 4.93 -23.70 -8.27
C ASN A 9 3.55 -23.52 -7.59
N PRO A 10 2.56 -24.38 -7.87
CA PRO A 10 1.18 -24.22 -7.37
C PRO A 10 1.10 -24.19 -5.83
N ALA A 11 1.99 -24.89 -5.11
CA ALA A 11 1.99 -24.84 -3.65
C ALA A 11 2.27 -23.42 -3.12
N MET A 12 3.03 -22.60 -3.86
CA MET A 12 3.29 -21.20 -3.50
C MET A 12 2.07 -20.30 -3.75
N LEU A 13 1.20 -20.67 -4.69
CA LEU A 13 -0.07 -20.00 -4.94
C LEU A 13 -1.09 -20.34 -3.84
N ASP A 14 -1.14 -21.59 -3.40
CA ASP A 14 -2.00 -22.03 -2.30
C ASP A 14 -1.65 -21.32 -0.98
N VAL A 15 -0.37 -21.21 -0.67
CA VAL A 15 0.11 -20.46 0.52
C VAL A 15 -0.26 -18.99 0.41
N ALA A 16 -0.11 -18.40 -0.79
CA ALA A 16 -0.47 -16.99 -1.01
C ALA A 16 -1.96 -16.74 -0.86
N THR A 17 -2.80 -17.66 -1.33
CA THR A 17 -4.26 -17.60 -1.20
C THR A 17 -4.68 -17.66 0.26
N GLN A 18 -4.12 -18.59 1.04
CA GLN A 18 -4.37 -18.69 2.48
C GLN A 18 -3.93 -17.43 3.24
N ALA A 19 -2.77 -16.88 2.89
CA ALA A 19 -2.29 -15.63 3.49
C ALA A 19 -3.21 -14.44 3.14
N TRP A 20 -3.76 -14.43 1.92
CA TRP A 20 -4.72 -13.42 1.50
C TRP A 20 -6.03 -13.53 2.26
N ASP A 21 -6.60 -14.73 2.42
CA ASP A 21 -7.82 -14.94 3.20
C ASP A 21 -7.66 -14.47 4.65
N TYR A 22 -6.50 -14.74 5.23
CA TYR A 22 -6.16 -14.25 6.57
C TYR A 22 -6.06 -12.73 6.63
N GLY A 23 -5.38 -12.11 5.64
CA GLY A 23 -5.29 -10.65 5.52
C GLY A 23 -6.67 -10.00 5.35
N ARG A 24 -7.51 -10.58 4.50
CA ARG A 24 -8.87 -10.10 4.21
C ARG A 24 -9.77 -10.05 5.44
N ALA A 25 -9.58 -10.97 6.40
CA ALA A 25 -10.28 -10.95 7.69
C ALA A 25 -9.86 -9.80 8.63
N LEU A 26 -8.72 -9.16 8.34
CA LEU A 26 -8.18 -7.98 9.05
C LEU A 26 -8.27 -6.70 8.20
N THR A 27 -8.80 -6.78 6.98
CA THR A 27 -9.01 -5.64 6.10
C THR A 27 -10.48 -5.22 6.15
N ILE A 28 -10.73 -3.93 6.32
CA ILE A 28 -12.09 -3.37 6.38
C ILE A 28 -12.76 -3.51 5.01
N SER A 29 -13.99 -4.03 4.99
CA SER A 29 -14.86 -4.10 3.81
C SER A 29 -16.01 -3.09 3.91
N ASP A 30 -16.75 -2.88 2.81
CA ASP A 30 -17.98 -2.07 2.79
C ASP A 30 -18.99 -2.52 3.85
N VAL A 31 -19.16 -3.85 4.01
CA VAL A 31 -20.08 -4.42 5.00
C VAL A 31 -19.64 -4.03 6.42
N ASN A 32 -18.34 -4.01 6.69
CA ASN A 32 -17.81 -3.60 7.98
C ASN A 32 -18.00 -2.11 8.22
N VAL A 33 -17.86 -1.26 7.19
CA VAL A 33 -18.14 0.18 7.31
C VAL A 33 -19.62 0.42 7.57
N ALA A 34 -20.52 -0.32 6.92
CA ALA A 34 -21.96 -0.20 7.16
C ALA A 34 -22.32 -0.47 8.63
N THR A 35 -21.71 -1.48 9.25
CA THR A 35 -21.92 -1.82 10.67
C THR A 35 -21.05 -0.99 11.63
N GLY A 36 -19.97 -0.38 11.15
CA GLY A 36 -18.95 0.27 11.99
C GLY A 36 -18.11 -0.72 12.80
N SER A 37 -18.01 -1.98 12.35
CA SER A 37 -17.33 -3.04 13.08
C SER A 37 -16.83 -4.15 12.16
N ILE A 38 -15.75 -4.83 12.58
CA ILE A 38 -15.19 -5.98 11.89
C ILE A 38 -15.17 -7.17 12.86
N PRO A 39 -15.55 -8.39 12.43
CA PRO A 39 -15.66 -9.54 13.34
C PRO A 39 -14.36 -9.89 14.10
N SER A 40 -13.20 -9.54 13.54
CA SER A 40 -11.89 -9.81 14.15
C SER A 40 -11.50 -8.83 15.26
N LYS A 41 -12.31 -7.78 15.51
CA LYS A 41 -12.04 -6.73 16.49
C LYS A 41 -13.20 -6.56 17.47
N SER A 42 -12.90 -6.18 18.70
CA SER A 42 -13.87 -6.05 19.80
C SER A 42 -14.31 -4.60 20.07
N PHE A 43 -14.07 -3.69 19.13
CA PHE A 43 -14.43 -2.28 19.22
C PHE A 43 -15.13 -1.84 17.93
N ASN A 44 -15.86 -0.72 18.02
CA ASN A 44 -16.42 -0.05 16.85
C ASN A 44 -15.43 1.01 16.34
N PHE A 45 -15.46 1.23 15.02
CA PHE A 45 -14.59 2.19 14.35
C PHE A 45 -15.38 3.21 13.56
N THR A 46 -14.75 4.38 13.38
CA THR A 46 -15.37 5.49 12.65
C THR A 46 -15.57 5.09 11.20
N LYS A 47 -16.77 5.29 10.64
CA LYS A 47 -17.07 4.84 9.27
C LYS A 47 -16.30 5.61 8.19
N THR A 48 -15.95 6.86 8.47
CA THR A 48 -15.32 7.78 7.52
C THR A 48 -14.24 8.62 8.20
N CYS A 49 -13.17 8.91 7.47
CA CYS A 49 -12.11 9.83 7.87
C CYS A 49 -11.87 10.83 6.74
N SER A 50 -11.81 12.12 7.05
CA SER A 50 -11.56 13.18 6.05
C SER A 50 -12.49 13.14 4.83
N GLY A 51 -13.74 12.68 4.99
CA GLY A 51 -14.72 12.55 3.90
C GLY A 51 -14.59 11.28 3.05
N SER A 52 -13.66 10.39 3.38
CA SER A 52 -13.42 9.11 2.70
C SER A 52 -13.76 7.92 3.61
N THR A 53 -14.12 6.78 3.02
CA THR A 53 -14.45 5.56 3.77
C THR A 53 -13.18 4.86 4.24
N LEU A 54 -13.28 4.06 5.31
CA LEU A 54 -12.15 3.24 5.79
C LEU A 54 -11.95 1.92 5.03
N VAL A 55 -12.68 1.70 3.94
CA VAL A 55 -12.62 0.46 3.16
C VAL A 55 -11.21 0.24 2.65
N GLY A 56 -10.72 -1.00 2.70
CA GLY A 56 -9.37 -1.35 2.27
C GLY A 56 -8.26 -1.15 3.31
N GLY A 57 -8.54 -0.46 4.42
CA GLY A 57 -7.61 -0.31 5.53
C GLY A 57 -7.37 -1.63 6.27
N THR A 58 -6.10 -1.99 6.51
CA THR A 58 -5.72 -3.27 7.15
C THR A 58 -5.05 -3.05 8.50
N PHE A 59 -5.55 -3.76 9.53
CA PHE A 59 -5.02 -3.64 10.89
C PHE A 59 -3.57 -4.15 11.01
N TRP A 60 -2.80 -3.50 11.89
CA TRP A 60 -1.41 -3.88 12.20
C TRP A 60 -1.33 -5.21 12.94
N GLN A 61 -2.11 -5.35 14.01
CA GLN A 61 -2.08 -6.53 14.89
C GLN A 61 -3.37 -7.34 14.81
N THR A 62 -3.23 -8.61 15.15
CA THR A 62 -4.33 -9.56 15.28
C THR A 62 -5.07 -9.43 16.61
N LYS A 63 -4.54 -8.64 17.55
CA LYS A 63 -5.18 -8.40 18.85
C LYS A 63 -6.54 -7.73 18.64
N VAL A 64 -7.54 -8.22 19.35
CA VAL A 64 -8.94 -7.79 19.20
C VAL A 64 -9.19 -6.34 19.60
N ASN A 65 -8.36 -5.79 20.49
CA ASN A 65 -8.47 -4.43 21.02
C ASN A 65 -7.49 -3.44 20.36
N ASP A 66 -6.69 -3.88 19.40
CA ASP A 66 -5.78 -3.01 18.66
C ASP A 66 -6.53 -2.31 17.53
N ALA A 67 -6.65 -0.99 17.65
CA ALA A 67 -7.37 -0.12 16.71
C ALA A 67 -6.45 0.55 15.68
N THR A 68 -5.22 0.09 15.53
CA THR A 68 -4.25 0.71 14.64
C THR A 68 -4.28 0.06 13.25
N ILE A 69 -4.56 0.88 12.24
CA ILE A 69 -4.33 0.54 10.84
C ILE A 69 -2.94 1.05 10.46
N TYR A 70 -2.16 0.19 9.79
CA TYR A 70 -0.80 0.53 9.40
C TYR A 70 -0.60 0.45 7.90
N GLY A 71 0.07 1.46 7.34
CA GLY A 71 0.19 1.61 5.90
C GLY A 71 0.95 0.47 5.24
N ILE A 72 1.94 -0.09 5.93
CA ILE A 72 2.66 -1.27 5.43
C ILE A 72 1.75 -2.51 5.38
N SER A 73 0.87 -2.71 6.37
CA SER A 73 -0.08 -3.84 6.37
C SER A 73 -1.04 -3.73 5.19
N THR A 74 -1.58 -2.52 4.97
CA THR A 74 -2.46 -2.23 3.84
C THR A 74 -1.71 -2.39 2.50
N ALA A 75 -0.49 -1.88 2.40
CA ALA A 75 0.31 -1.96 1.18
C ALA A 75 0.71 -3.40 0.84
N VAL A 76 1.08 -4.22 1.82
CA VAL A 76 1.40 -5.64 1.60
C VAL A 76 0.15 -6.42 1.16
N PHE A 77 -1.00 -6.16 1.79
CA PHE A 77 -2.26 -6.78 1.39
C PHE A 77 -2.66 -6.38 -0.04
N PHE A 78 -2.49 -5.10 -0.39
CA PHE A 78 -2.64 -4.59 -1.76
C PHE A 78 -1.74 -5.34 -2.75
N THR A 79 -0.43 -5.45 -2.47
CA THR A 79 0.52 -6.11 -3.36
C THR A 79 0.19 -7.58 -3.55
N LEU A 80 -0.19 -8.28 -2.47
CA LEU A 80 -0.61 -9.67 -2.54
C LEU A 80 -1.86 -9.83 -3.41
N SER A 81 -2.83 -8.94 -3.26
CA SER A 81 -4.04 -8.89 -4.08
C SER A 81 -3.70 -8.68 -5.56
N ALA A 82 -2.82 -7.72 -5.88
CA ALA A 82 -2.36 -7.49 -7.25
C ALA A 82 -1.69 -8.72 -7.88
N TYR A 83 -0.83 -9.40 -7.12
CA TYR A 83 -0.19 -10.65 -7.58
C TYR A 83 -1.21 -11.76 -7.83
N LEU A 84 -2.18 -11.94 -6.94
CA LEU A 84 -3.20 -12.98 -7.08
C LEU A 84 -4.13 -12.68 -8.25
N TYR A 85 -4.49 -11.42 -8.47
CA TYR A 85 -5.21 -11.00 -9.68
C TYR A 85 -4.42 -11.32 -10.94
N GLN A 86 -3.13 -10.96 -11.00
CA GLN A 86 -2.30 -11.28 -12.16
C GLN A 86 -2.22 -12.80 -12.43
N ALA A 87 -2.14 -13.61 -11.37
CA ALA A 87 -2.00 -15.06 -11.48
C ALA A 87 -3.31 -15.78 -11.84
N THR A 88 -4.46 -15.25 -11.43
CA THR A 88 -5.76 -15.96 -11.49
C THR A 88 -6.81 -15.26 -12.35
N SER A 89 -6.59 -13.99 -12.71
CA SER A 89 -7.56 -13.09 -13.34
C SER A 89 -8.89 -12.99 -12.58
N ASN A 90 -8.88 -13.24 -11.26
CA ASN A 90 -10.07 -13.15 -10.42
C ASN A 90 -10.29 -11.72 -9.91
N ASN A 91 -11.42 -11.12 -10.31
CA ASN A 91 -11.77 -9.75 -9.94
C ASN A 91 -11.89 -9.53 -8.43
N THR A 92 -12.17 -10.56 -7.61
CA THR A 92 -12.17 -10.40 -6.15
C THR A 92 -10.84 -9.86 -5.62
N TYR A 93 -9.72 -10.26 -6.23
CA TYR A 93 -8.41 -9.74 -5.86
C TYR A 93 -8.16 -8.35 -6.45
N LEU A 94 -8.72 -8.04 -7.62
CA LEU A 94 -8.63 -6.71 -8.20
C LEU A 94 -9.40 -5.70 -7.35
N ASP A 95 -10.65 -6.01 -6.99
CA ASP A 95 -11.52 -5.16 -6.16
C ASP A 95 -10.84 -4.88 -4.82
N ALA A 96 -10.28 -5.91 -4.17
CA ALA A 96 -9.54 -5.74 -2.92
C ALA A 96 -8.28 -4.89 -3.07
N ALA A 97 -7.57 -5.00 -4.20
CA ALA A 97 -6.45 -4.11 -4.51
C ALA A 97 -6.93 -2.67 -4.75
N GLN A 98 -8.08 -2.47 -5.40
CA GLN A 98 -8.64 -1.15 -5.62
C GLN A 98 -9.03 -0.48 -4.30
N ASP A 99 -9.69 -1.21 -3.42
CA ASP A 99 -10.06 -0.75 -2.07
C ASP A 99 -8.84 -0.33 -1.26
N SER A 100 -7.84 -1.22 -1.14
CA SER A 100 -6.64 -0.91 -0.36
C SER A 100 -5.78 0.18 -0.99
N GLY A 101 -5.74 0.27 -2.32
CA GLY A 101 -5.07 1.37 -3.02
C GLY A 101 -5.76 2.72 -2.80
N ALA A 102 -7.10 2.75 -2.86
CA ALA A 102 -7.90 3.92 -2.55
C ALA A 102 -7.64 4.39 -1.10
N PHE A 103 -7.61 3.46 -0.14
CA PHE A 103 -7.28 3.78 1.25
C PHE A 103 -5.92 4.46 1.40
N LEU A 104 -4.88 3.92 0.76
CA LEU A 104 -3.52 4.47 0.83
C LEU A 104 -3.46 5.90 0.28
N ILE A 105 -4.20 6.19 -0.79
CA ILE A 105 -4.20 7.51 -1.44
C ILE A 105 -5.09 8.51 -0.69
N ASP A 106 -6.33 8.12 -0.40
CA ASP A 106 -7.37 9.02 0.07
C ASP A 106 -7.36 9.22 1.60
N ILE A 107 -6.91 8.22 2.36
CA ILE A 107 -6.89 8.28 3.82
C ILE A 107 -5.45 8.51 4.31
N MET A 108 -4.51 7.70 3.82
CA MET A 108 -3.12 7.79 4.28
C MET A 108 -2.34 8.88 3.57
N HIS A 109 -2.86 9.42 2.45
CA HIS A 109 -2.26 10.51 1.70
C HIS A 109 -0.80 10.28 1.31
N ILE A 110 -0.44 9.04 0.93
CA ILE A 110 0.95 8.67 0.60
C ILE A 110 1.52 9.44 -0.61
N THR A 111 0.66 9.99 -1.47
CA THR A 111 1.02 10.86 -2.60
C THR A 111 0.92 12.35 -2.27
N GLY A 112 0.57 12.70 -1.03
CA GLY A 112 0.40 14.07 -0.56
C GLY A 112 1.71 14.71 -0.12
N VAL A 113 1.64 16.00 0.22
CA VAL A 113 2.75 16.75 0.81
C VAL A 113 3.21 16.06 2.10
N ASN A 114 4.52 15.92 2.30
CA ASN A 114 5.15 15.19 3.42
C ASN A 114 4.91 13.66 3.44
N ASN A 115 4.45 13.06 2.34
CA ASN A 115 4.29 11.61 2.19
C ASN A 115 3.18 10.97 3.06
N GLY A 116 2.27 11.79 3.61
CA GLY A 116 1.09 11.31 4.32
C GLY A 116 1.36 10.83 5.76
N ILE A 117 0.55 9.88 6.22
CA ILE A 117 0.66 9.26 7.56
C ILE A 117 1.08 7.79 7.45
N ALA A 118 1.87 7.30 8.41
CA ALA A 118 2.31 5.90 8.41
C ALA A 118 1.26 4.97 9.03
N ALA A 119 0.52 5.46 10.02
CA ALA A 119 -0.47 4.71 10.79
C ALA A 119 -1.59 5.62 11.25
N MET A 120 -2.76 5.04 11.48
CA MET A 120 -3.88 5.75 12.07
C MET A 120 -4.62 4.90 13.09
N SER A 121 -5.20 5.56 14.08
CA SER A 121 -6.15 4.94 15.00
C SER A 121 -7.57 5.13 14.47
N VAL A 122 -8.31 4.04 14.30
CA VAL A 122 -9.69 4.09 13.78
C VAL A 122 -10.74 3.96 14.87
N ASN A 123 -10.34 3.94 16.14
CA ASN A 123 -11.28 3.92 17.25
C ASN A 123 -12.20 5.15 17.17
N ASP A 124 -13.51 4.96 17.37
CA ASP A 124 -14.53 6.02 17.37
C ASP A 124 -14.17 7.22 18.26
N SER A 125 -13.40 6.99 19.33
CA SER A 125 -12.94 8.04 20.24
C SER A 125 -11.70 8.82 19.76
N ALA A 126 -11.01 8.35 18.72
CA ALA A 126 -9.69 8.82 18.29
C ALA A 126 -9.68 9.40 16.87
N SER A 127 -10.85 9.68 16.29
CA SER A 127 -11.05 10.55 15.11
C SER A 127 -10.03 10.45 13.97
N CYS A 128 -9.52 9.24 13.66
CA CYS A 128 -8.57 9.02 12.58
C CYS A 128 -7.18 9.63 12.82
N ASP A 129 -6.79 9.76 14.08
CA ASP A 129 -5.54 10.39 14.48
C ASP A 129 -4.31 9.59 14.01
N ASP A 130 -3.29 10.34 13.58
CA ASP A 130 -1.97 9.79 13.27
C ASP A 130 -1.30 9.27 14.55
N VAL A 131 -1.02 7.97 14.59
CA VAL A 131 -0.45 7.30 15.76
C VAL A 131 1.01 7.68 15.99
N PHE A 132 1.74 7.98 14.92
CA PHE A 132 3.17 8.32 14.99
C PHE A 132 3.43 9.83 14.90
N GLY A 133 2.42 10.60 14.50
CA GLY A 133 2.52 12.04 14.28
C GLY A 133 3.31 12.38 13.02
N ALA A 134 3.50 13.69 12.78
CA ALA A 134 4.19 14.19 11.61
C ALA A 134 5.67 13.73 11.57
N GLY A 135 5.92 12.61 10.90
CA GLY A 135 7.25 12.11 10.53
C GLY A 135 7.61 12.42 9.07
N ALA A 136 8.81 12.00 8.65
CA ALA A 136 9.28 12.15 7.26
C ALA A 136 9.52 10.79 6.55
N SER A 137 9.11 9.69 7.16
CA SER A 137 9.44 8.30 6.76
C SER A 137 8.27 7.51 6.17
N GLN A 138 7.13 8.13 5.87
CA GLN A 138 5.87 7.42 5.58
C GLN A 138 5.86 6.65 4.26
N ILE A 139 6.46 7.19 3.20
CA ILE A 139 6.61 6.46 1.93
C ILE A 139 7.58 5.27 2.05
N ALA A 140 8.51 5.29 3.00
CA ALA A 140 9.40 4.16 3.25
C ALA A 140 8.68 2.99 3.95
N HIS A 141 7.60 3.27 4.69
CA HIS A 141 6.81 2.23 5.36
C HIS A 141 5.71 1.65 4.47
N ALA A 142 5.01 2.47 3.67
CA ALA A 142 3.88 1.99 2.85
C ALA A 142 4.17 1.99 1.34
N GLY A 143 5.02 2.92 0.88
CA GLY A 143 5.21 3.20 -0.53
C GLY A 143 5.88 2.07 -1.31
N PHE A 144 6.81 1.31 -0.72
CA PHE A 144 7.53 0.30 -1.50
C PHE A 144 6.66 -0.88 -1.95
N SER A 145 5.83 -1.42 -1.05
CA SER A 145 4.92 -2.53 -1.39
C SER A 145 3.87 -2.02 -2.36
N PHE A 146 3.38 -0.80 -2.15
CA PHE A 146 2.44 -0.16 -3.04
C PHE A 146 3.01 0.02 -4.46
N MET A 147 4.26 0.49 -4.60
CA MET A 147 4.94 0.61 -5.90
C MET A 147 5.09 -0.74 -6.61
N GLU A 148 5.45 -1.81 -5.90
CA GLU A 148 5.52 -3.15 -6.47
C GLU A 148 4.14 -3.62 -6.95
N GLY A 149 3.09 -3.44 -6.15
CA GLY A 149 1.73 -3.83 -6.54
C GLY A 149 1.24 -3.05 -7.76
N LEU A 150 1.55 -1.75 -7.83
CA LEU A 150 1.25 -0.92 -8.98
C LEU A 150 1.97 -1.39 -10.24
N ALA A 151 3.17 -1.98 -10.15
CA ALA A 151 3.87 -2.53 -11.30
C ALA A 151 3.12 -3.73 -11.94
N LEU A 152 2.32 -4.45 -11.15
CA LEU A 152 1.62 -5.66 -11.60
C LEU A 152 0.26 -5.37 -12.22
N LEU A 153 -0.41 -4.30 -11.77
CA LEU A 153 -1.76 -3.97 -12.20
C LEU A 153 -1.80 -3.35 -13.61
N PRO A 154 -2.91 -3.51 -14.34
CA PRO A 154 -3.11 -2.83 -15.63
C PRO A 154 -3.03 -1.31 -15.51
N SER A 155 -2.43 -0.64 -16.50
CA SER A 155 -2.20 0.82 -16.48
C SER A 155 -3.47 1.66 -16.39
N ASP A 156 -4.59 1.14 -16.87
CA ASP A 156 -5.93 1.74 -16.87
C ASP A 156 -6.70 1.52 -15.57
N THR A 157 -6.21 0.67 -14.67
CA THR A 157 -6.80 0.52 -13.33
C THR A 157 -6.67 1.84 -12.57
N SER A 158 -7.76 2.29 -11.95
CA SER A 158 -7.80 3.55 -11.20
C SER A 158 -8.13 3.33 -9.73
N PHE A 159 -7.67 4.26 -8.89
CA PHE A 159 -7.87 4.22 -7.44
C PHE A 159 -8.35 5.55 -6.89
N GLY A 160 -9.04 5.45 -5.76
CA GLY A 160 -9.44 6.56 -4.92
C GLY A 160 -10.47 7.49 -5.55
N GLN A 161 -10.87 8.51 -4.80
CA GLN A 161 -11.87 9.49 -5.20
C GLN A 161 -11.47 10.29 -6.44
N GLN A 162 -10.17 10.45 -6.67
CA GLN A 162 -9.62 11.20 -7.80
C GLN A 162 -9.49 10.35 -9.07
N ASN A 163 -9.85 9.06 -9.03
CA ASN A 163 -9.68 8.11 -10.15
C ASN A 163 -8.28 8.16 -10.76
N LEU A 164 -7.25 8.16 -9.91
CA LEU A 164 -5.86 8.20 -10.35
C LEU A 164 -5.52 6.86 -10.99
N SER A 165 -5.10 6.88 -12.26
CA SER A 165 -4.66 5.66 -12.96
C SER A 165 -3.37 5.12 -12.37
N VAL A 166 -3.17 3.80 -12.47
CA VAL A 166 -1.90 3.13 -12.16
C VAL A 166 -0.76 3.84 -12.86
N GLU A 167 -0.88 4.16 -14.15
CA GLU A 167 0.16 4.86 -14.91
C GLU A 167 0.58 6.17 -14.26
N THR A 168 -0.40 7.00 -13.88
CA THR A 168 -0.16 8.29 -13.23
C THR A 168 0.51 8.09 -11.87
N LEU A 169 0.05 7.11 -11.09
CA LEU A 169 0.58 6.80 -9.77
C LEU A 169 2.01 6.29 -9.82
N ARG A 170 2.36 5.46 -10.82
CA ARG A 170 3.74 4.98 -11.03
C ARG A 170 4.69 6.16 -11.18
N SER A 171 4.37 7.13 -12.05
CA SER A 171 5.21 8.31 -12.24
C SER A 171 5.25 9.23 -11.02
N ASN A 172 4.10 9.46 -10.38
CA ASN A 172 4.02 10.35 -9.21
C ASN A 172 4.80 9.79 -8.02
N LEU A 173 4.68 8.50 -7.71
CA LEU A 173 5.39 7.89 -6.59
C LEU A 173 6.89 7.87 -6.79
N VAL A 174 7.38 7.67 -8.03
CA VAL A 174 8.80 7.80 -8.33
C VAL A 174 9.27 9.22 -8.05
N ASN A 175 8.56 10.22 -8.57
CA ASN A 175 8.92 11.63 -8.36
C ASN A 175 8.92 12.03 -6.88
N ILE A 176 7.87 11.67 -6.14
CA ILE A 176 7.75 11.91 -4.69
C ILE A 176 8.88 11.19 -3.95
N THR A 177 9.12 9.92 -4.26
CA THR A 177 10.22 9.16 -3.66
C THR A 177 11.57 9.84 -3.86
N LEU A 178 11.83 10.44 -5.02
CA LEU A 178 13.10 11.10 -5.31
C LEU A 178 13.22 12.51 -4.68
N THR A 179 12.12 13.23 -4.53
CA THR A 179 12.14 14.66 -4.16
C THR A 179 11.79 14.93 -2.70
N THR A 180 10.93 14.12 -2.09
CA THR A 180 10.38 14.38 -0.74
C THR A 180 10.70 13.28 0.27
N ASN A 181 11.25 12.14 -0.16
CA ASN A 181 11.63 11.08 0.79
C ASN A 181 12.92 11.47 1.52
N PHE A 182 12.84 11.56 2.84
CA PHE A 182 13.99 11.86 3.71
C PHE A 182 15.17 10.89 3.48
N PHE A 183 14.90 9.61 3.21
CA PHE A 183 15.94 8.63 2.94
C PHE A 183 16.60 8.84 1.58
N VAL A 184 15.89 9.32 0.56
CA VAL A 184 16.45 9.45 -0.80
C VAL A 184 17.05 10.83 -1.05
N ASN A 185 16.61 11.85 -0.30
CA ASN A 185 17.14 13.21 -0.35
C ASN A 185 18.42 13.39 0.51
N ALA A 186 19.22 12.32 0.68
CA ALA A 186 20.55 12.50 1.24
C ALA A 186 21.42 13.29 0.24
N ALA A 187 22.27 14.18 0.76
CA ALA A 187 23.21 14.92 -0.08
C ALA A 187 24.01 13.92 -0.94
N ASN A 188 23.88 14.04 -2.28
CA ASN A 188 24.51 13.23 -3.33
C ASN A 188 23.68 12.07 -3.93
N GLY A 189 22.36 12.02 -3.74
CA GLY A 189 21.50 11.03 -4.42
C GLY A 189 21.70 9.60 -3.93
N THR A 190 22.21 9.46 -2.70
CA THR A 190 22.33 8.19 -1.99
C THR A 190 21.11 7.96 -1.11
N ILE A 191 20.71 6.70 -0.96
CA ILE A 191 19.67 6.32 0.00
C ILE A 191 20.32 6.26 1.40
N ASN A 192 19.89 7.14 2.31
CA ASN A 192 20.32 7.22 3.71
C ASN A 192 19.95 5.92 4.45
N THR A 193 20.86 5.44 5.30
CA THR A 193 20.78 4.14 5.95
C THR A 193 20.16 4.16 7.36
N GLU A 194 19.78 5.34 7.86
CA GLU A 194 19.34 5.57 9.25
C GLU A 194 17.98 4.93 9.61
N GLY A 195 17.20 4.42 8.64
CA GLY A 195 15.86 3.84 8.83
C GLY A 195 15.82 2.33 9.12
N GLY A 196 16.98 1.65 9.16
CA GLY A 196 17.03 0.19 9.27
C GLY A 196 16.94 -0.51 7.89
N LEU A 197 17.49 -1.72 7.82
CA LEU A 197 17.81 -2.44 6.58
C LEU A 197 16.57 -2.89 5.77
N LEU A 198 15.43 -3.09 6.42
CA LEU A 198 14.20 -3.58 5.79
C LEU A 198 13.53 -2.51 4.91
N ASP A 199 13.62 -1.24 5.29
CA ASP A 199 12.96 -0.14 4.57
C ASP A 199 13.72 0.22 3.28
N GLN A 200 15.04 0.04 3.26
CA GLN A 200 15.91 0.43 2.14
C GLN A 200 15.92 -0.61 1.02
N THR A 201 16.09 -1.89 1.36
CA THR A 201 16.13 -2.98 0.38
C THR A 201 14.79 -3.09 -0.34
N SER A 202 13.71 -2.87 0.41
CA SER A 202 12.35 -2.93 -0.12
C SER A 202 12.03 -1.73 -1.01
N LEU A 203 12.53 -0.52 -0.68
CA LEU A 203 12.39 0.67 -1.53
C LEU A 203 13.06 0.47 -2.90
N VAL A 204 14.29 -0.03 -2.93
CA VAL A 204 15.01 -0.33 -4.18
C VAL A 204 14.26 -1.38 -5.00
N GLN A 205 13.68 -2.40 -4.36
CA GLN A 205 12.86 -3.41 -5.05
C GLN A 205 11.58 -2.80 -5.67
N GLY A 206 10.88 -1.93 -4.94
CA GLY A 206 9.70 -1.23 -5.45
C GLY A 206 10.03 -0.35 -6.66
N LEU A 207 11.10 0.46 -6.56
CA LEU A 207 11.58 1.30 -7.66
C LEU A 207 12.02 0.47 -8.87
N GLY A 208 12.74 -0.65 -8.65
CA GLY A 208 13.13 -1.57 -9.72
C GLY A 208 11.94 -2.20 -10.43
N SER A 209 10.89 -2.55 -9.68
CA SER A 209 9.65 -3.10 -10.25
C SER A 209 8.92 -2.08 -11.14
N LEU A 210 8.92 -0.81 -10.73
CA LEU A 210 8.37 0.28 -11.54
C LEU A 210 9.22 0.60 -12.77
N TYR A 211 10.55 0.52 -12.68
CA TYR A 211 11.45 0.78 -13.79
C TYR A 211 11.16 -0.11 -15.01
N HIS A 212 10.79 -1.37 -14.79
CA HIS A 212 10.46 -2.30 -15.87
C HIS A 212 9.06 -2.11 -16.47
N THR A 213 8.22 -1.24 -15.88
CA THR A 213 6.79 -1.12 -16.21
C THR A 213 6.36 0.28 -16.64
N ILE A 214 7.23 1.29 -16.51
CA ILE A 214 6.99 2.64 -17.02
C ILE A 214 7.49 2.73 -18.48
N SER A 215 6.58 2.89 -19.43
CA SER A 215 6.90 3.26 -20.81
C SER A 215 7.10 4.77 -20.92
N GLY A 216 8.29 5.26 -20.58
CA GLY A 216 8.69 6.66 -20.69
C GLY A 216 9.79 6.88 -21.75
N PRO A 217 10.14 8.14 -22.08
CA PRO A 217 11.25 8.44 -22.99
C PRO A 217 12.52 7.75 -22.49
N ALA A 218 13.36 7.26 -23.41
CA ALA A 218 14.63 6.58 -23.14
C ALA A 218 15.62 7.35 -22.22
N ASN A 219 15.29 8.57 -21.80
CA ASN A 219 16.11 9.44 -20.96
C ASN A 219 16.09 9.09 -19.46
N LEU A 220 15.26 8.14 -18.99
CA LEU A 220 15.47 7.46 -17.70
C LEU A 220 16.33 6.18 -17.84
N ILE A 221 16.69 5.78 -19.08
CA ILE A 221 17.35 4.51 -19.41
C ILE A 221 18.85 4.68 -19.69
N THR A 222 19.34 5.90 -19.92
CA THR A 222 20.76 6.16 -20.19
C THR A 222 21.34 7.21 -19.26
N TYR A 223 21.98 6.78 -18.18
CA TYR A 223 23.16 7.47 -17.66
C TYR A 223 24.39 6.84 -18.34
N HIS A 224 25.06 7.63 -19.17
CA HIS A 224 26.43 7.35 -19.63
C HIS A 224 27.45 7.76 -18.56
#